data_AF-A0A9X1I4I5-F1
#
_entry.id   AF-A0A9X1I4I5-F1
#
_cell.length_a   1.000
_cell.length_b   1.000
_cell.length_c   1.000
_cell.angle_alpha   90.00
_cell.angle_beta   90.00
_cell.angle_gamma   90.00
#
_symmetry.space_group_name_H-M   'P 1'
#
loop_
_entity.id
_entity.type
_entity.pdbx_description
1 polymer ?
#
loop_
_entity_poly.entity_id
_entity_poly.type
_entity_poly.pdbx_seq_one_letter_code
_entity_poly.pdbx_strand_id
1 'polypeptide(L)'
;MSKNLIVLFFSVTLLCFIAAPTVLIILDDSADVSVIYNNFAEEEELSKIKLQCNNPHEETTRILALTSKIQTVYFSKKYPNPLVNLISPPPELG
;
A
#
# COMPACT_ATOMS: atom_id res chain seq x y z
N MET A 1 9.91 -38.08 19.50
CA MET A 1 10.49 -37.74 18.18
C MET A 1 9.47 -37.10 17.23
N SER A 2 8.24 -37.59 17.11
CA SER A 2 7.20 -37.05 16.20
C SER A 2 6.76 -35.61 16.49
N LYS A 3 6.68 -35.20 17.77
CA LYS A 3 6.28 -33.84 18.17
C LYS A 3 7.21 -32.76 17.59
N ASN A 4 8.52 -33.00 17.58
CA ASN A 4 9.48 -32.02 17.04
C ASN A 4 9.37 -31.92 15.52
N LEU A 5 9.06 -33.03 14.84
CA LEU A 5 8.82 -33.05 13.40
C LEU A 5 7.55 -32.27 13.02
N ILE A 6 6.47 -32.39 13.81
CA ILE A 6 5.24 -31.63 13.57
C ILE A 6 5.47 -30.11 13.73
N VAL A 7 6.24 -29.72 14.75
CA VAL A 7 6.59 -28.32 15.01
C VAL A 7 7.45 -27.77 13.88
N LEU A 8 8.47 -28.53 13.46
CA LEU A 8 9.33 -28.13 12.36
C LEU A 8 8.56 -28.01 11.04
N PHE A 9 7.66 -28.95 10.77
CA PHE A 9 6.79 -28.91 9.59
C PHE A 9 5.95 -27.62 9.55
N PHE A 10 5.24 -27.32 10.65
CA PHE A 10 4.42 -26.11 10.73
C PHE A 10 5.26 -24.84 10.65
N SER A 11 6.43 -24.82 11.31
CA SER A 11 7.32 -23.66 11.29
C SER A 11 7.87 -23.38 9.88
N VAL A 12 8.31 -24.42 9.16
CA VAL A 12 8.79 -24.29 7.78
C VAL A 12 7.64 -23.88 6.85
N THR A 13 6.46 -24.47 7.01
CA THR A 13 5.28 -24.13 6.20
C THR A 13 4.90 -22.67 6.37
N LEU A 14 4.83 -22.19 7.63
CA LEU A 14 4.55 -20.79 7.94
C LEU A 14 5.62 -19.85 7.35
N LEU A 15 6.89 -20.23 7.48
CA LEU A 15 8.00 -19.44 6.94
C LEU A 15 7.92 -19.33 5.41
N CYS A 16 7.69 -20.45 4.72
CA CYS A 16 7.53 -20.48 3.27
C CYS A 16 6.34 -19.62 2.83
N PHE A 17 5.27 -19.68 3.61
CA PHE A 17 4.04 -18.94 3.34
C PHE A 17 4.23 -17.42 3.42
N ILE A 18 4.90 -16.92 4.45
CA ILE A 18 5.19 -15.49 4.62
C ILE A 18 6.25 -15.02 3.61
N ALA A 19 7.22 -15.88 3.28
CA ALA A 19 8.28 -15.55 2.32
C ALA A 19 7.84 -15.64 0.85
N ALA A 20 6.72 -16.30 0.54
CA ALA A 20 6.24 -16.54 -0.83
C ALA A 20 6.17 -15.27 -1.70
N PRO A 21 5.51 -14.16 -1.30
CA PRO A 21 5.47 -12.95 -2.12
C PRO A 21 6.86 -12.35 -2.33
N THR A 22 7.73 -12.38 -1.33
CA THR A 22 9.11 -11.87 -1.43
C THR A 22 9.94 -12.67 -2.45
N VAL A 23 9.84 -14.01 -2.42
CA VAL A 23 10.54 -14.87 -3.37
C VAL A 23 10.02 -14.69 -4.79
N LEU A 24 8.70 -14.52 -4.96
CA LEU A 24 8.10 -14.29 -6.27
C LEU A 24 8.56 -12.97 -6.90
N ILE A 25 8.60 -11.87 -6.14
CA ILE A 25 9.10 -10.57 -6.62
C ILE A 25 10.57 -10.69 -7.08
N ILE A 26 11.41 -11.40 -6.32
CA ILE A 26 12.83 -11.55 -6.66
C ILE A 26 13.02 -12.38 -7.95
N LEU A 27 12.15 -13.36 -8.18
CA LEU A 27 12.28 -14.27 -9.33
C LEU A 27 11.74 -13.64 -10.62
N ASP A 28 10.66 -12.87 -10.50
CA ASP A 28 9.99 -12.23 -11.62
C ASP A 28 9.32 -10.91 -11.19
N ASP A 29 9.91 -9.79 -11.60
CA ASP A 29 9.39 -8.43 -11.35
C ASP A 29 8.02 -8.18 -12.00
N SER A 30 7.59 -9.04 -12.93
CA SER A 30 6.26 -8.95 -13.55
C SER A 30 5.20 -9.81 -12.85
N ALA A 31 5.58 -10.61 -11.84
CA ALA A 31 4.64 -11.47 -11.13
C ALA A 31 3.68 -10.64 -10.28
N ASP A 32 2.37 -10.82 -10.49
CA ASP A 32 1.34 -10.12 -9.73
C ASP A 32 1.15 -10.74 -8.34
N VAL A 33 1.85 -10.19 -7.34
CA VAL A 33 1.71 -10.57 -5.93
C VAL A 33 0.53 -9.89 -5.22
N SER A 34 -0.20 -9.00 -5.90
CA SER A 34 -1.33 -8.26 -5.30
C SER A 34 -2.44 -9.20 -4.83
N VAL A 35 -2.62 -10.33 -5.51
CA VAL A 35 -3.60 -11.37 -5.14
C VAL A 35 -3.29 -11.97 -3.77
N ILE A 36 -2.02 -12.14 -3.43
CA ILE A 36 -1.61 -12.67 -2.12
C ILE A 36 -1.90 -11.61 -1.06
N TYR A 37 -1.49 -10.36 -1.28
CA TYR A 37 -1.74 -9.27 -0.32
C TYR A 37 -3.23 -8.95 -0.13
N ASN A 38 -4.02 -8.92 -1.21
CA ASN A 38 -5.45 -8.62 -1.17
C ASN A 38 -6.27 -9.73 -0.51
N ASN A 39 -5.85 -11.00 -0.62
CA ASN A 39 -6.53 -12.10 0.07
C ASN A 39 -6.06 -12.28 1.52
N PHE A 40 -4.91 -11.70 1.90
CA PHE A 40 -4.37 -11.76 3.27
C PHE A 40 -4.66 -10.53 4.12
N ALA A 41 -4.90 -9.38 3.51
CA ALA A 41 -5.41 -8.23 4.22
C ALA A 41 -6.83 -8.58 4.71
N GLU A 42 -6.94 -8.90 6.00
CA GLU A 42 -8.23 -8.98 6.73
C GLU A 42 -8.90 -7.59 6.86
N GLU A 43 -8.83 -6.75 5.82
CA GLU A 43 -9.59 -5.51 5.79
C GLU A 43 -11.01 -5.84 5.33
N GLU A 44 -11.92 -5.81 6.32
CA GLU A 44 -13.35 -5.65 6.14
C GLU A 44 -13.65 -4.70 4.97
N GLU A 45 -14.61 -5.11 4.15
CA GLU A 45 -15.21 -4.39 3.04
C GLU A 45 -14.98 -2.86 3.06
N LEU A 46 -13.84 -2.39 2.54
CA LEU A 46 -13.72 -1.01 2.08
C LEU A 46 -14.53 -0.90 0.80
N SER A 47 -15.84 -0.80 1.00
CA SER A 47 -16.85 -0.50 0.01
C SER A 47 -16.29 0.35 -1.14
N LYS A 48 -16.03 -0.31 -2.27
CA LYS A 48 -15.85 0.25 -3.62
C LYS A 48 -15.54 1.75 -3.64
N ILE A 49 -14.31 2.14 -3.30
CA ILE A 49 -13.80 3.43 -3.79
C ILE A 49 -13.48 3.23 -5.27
N LYS A 50 -14.52 3.26 -6.12
CA LYS A 50 -14.35 3.39 -7.56
C LYS A 50 -13.82 4.79 -7.83
N LEU A 51 -12.50 4.93 -7.89
CA LEU A 51 -11.88 6.09 -8.53
C LEU A 51 -12.27 6.03 -10.02
N GLN A 52 -13.33 6.77 -10.37
CA GLN A 52 -13.78 6.91 -11.73
C GLN A 52 -12.75 7.75 -12.50
N CYS A 53 -11.74 7.09 -13.06
CA CYS A 53 -10.77 7.71 -13.92
C CYS A 53 -11.42 7.94 -15.29
N ASN A 54 -11.89 9.15 -15.52
CA ASN A 54 -12.40 9.58 -16.82
C ASN A 54 -11.19 9.73 -17.76
N ASN A 55 -10.84 8.64 -18.46
CA ASN A 55 -9.83 8.57 -19.52
C ASN A 55 -8.35 8.39 -19.03
N PRO A 56 -7.88 7.15 -18.81
CA PRO A 56 -6.56 6.87 -18.22
C PRO A 56 -5.38 7.35 -19.08
N HIS A 57 -5.57 7.51 -20.39
CA HIS A 57 -4.51 7.91 -21.32
C HIS A 57 -4.17 9.42 -21.21
N GLU A 58 -5.15 10.28 -20.88
CA GLU A 58 -4.89 11.72 -20.73
C GLU A 58 -4.29 12.04 -19.36
N GLU A 59 -4.71 11.35 -18.30
CA GLU A 59 -4.16 11.55 -16.96
C GLU A 59 -2.71 11.04 -16.85
N THR A 60 -2.40 9.86 -17.40
CA THR A 60 -1.04 9.31 -17.38
C THR A 60 -0.03 10.19 -18.12
N THR A 61 -0.41 10.74 -19.27
CA THR A 61 0.43 11.68 -20.03
C THR A 61 0.64 12.99 -19.29
N ARG A 62 -0.38 13.50 -18.58
CA ARG A 62 -0.26 14.69 -17.71
C ARG A 62 0.63 14.44 -16.48
N ILE A 63 0.47 13.30 -15.81
CA ILE A 63 1.31 12.92 -14.65
C ILE A 63 2.76 12.73 -15.08
N LEU A 64 3.01 12.06 -16.21
CA LEU A 64 4.35 11.87 -16.79
C LEU A 64 4.99 13.21 -17.17
N ALA A 65 4.21 14.14 -17.75
CA ALA A 65 4.69 15.48 -18.05
C ALA A 65 5.03 16.27 -16.76
N LEU A 66 4.24 16.10 -15.70
CA LEU A 66 4.49 16.71 -14.40
C LEU A 66 5.78 16.18 -13.76
N THR A 67 5.98 14.87 -13.74
CA THR A 67 7.20 14.24 -13.19
C THR A 67 8.45 14.55 -14.00
N SER A 68 8.35 14.68 -15.32
CA SER A 68 9.48 15.10 -16.16
C SER A 68 9.96 16.53 -15.87
N LYS A 69 9.08 17.37 -15.32
CA LYS A 69 9.38 18.77 -14.97
C LYS A 69 9.81 18.94 -13.52
N ILE A 70 9.42 18.03 -12.63
CA ILE A 70 9.78 18.07 -11.21
C ILE A 70 11.15 17.42 -11.05
N GLN A 71 12.20 18.22 -11.19
CA GLN A 71 13.49 17.89 -10.60
C GLN A 71 13.27 17.84 -9.08
N THR A 72 13.34 16.65 -8.48
CA THR A 72 13.07 16.39 -7.06
C THR A 72 14.15 17.01 -6.17
N VAL A 73 14.16 18.33 -6.07
CA VAL A 73 14.91 19.04 -5.05
C VAL A 73 14.16 18.84 -3.74
N TYR A 74 14.78 18.10 -2.81
CA TYR A 74 14.30 17.94 -1.45
C TYR A 74 14.17 19.33 -0.78
N PHE A 75 12.95 19.72 -0.43
CA PHE A 75 12.71 20.93 0.37
C PHE A 75 12.22 20.53 1.77
N SER A 76 13.11 20.62 2.76
CA SER A 76 12.73 20.58 4.17
C SER A 76 12.01 21.89 4.53
N LYS A 77 10.68 21.90 4.47
CA LYS A 77 9.90 23.08 4.87
C LYS A 77 9.81 23.13 6.39
N LYS A 78 10.38 24.18 6.98
CA LYS A 78 10.09 24.57 8.37
C LYS A 78 8.70 25.20 8.39
N TYR A 79 7.69 24.42 8.75
CA TYR A 79 6.34 24.95 8.93
C TYR A 79 6.27 25.74 10.25
N PRO A 80 5.63 26.92 10.26
CA PRO A 80 5.32 27.60 11.51
C PRO A 80 4.34 26.75 12.33
N ASN A 81 4.40 26.88 13.66
CA ASN A 81 3.51 26.14 14.55
C ASN A 81 2.04 26.33 14.13
N PRO A 82 1.26 25.25 13.97
CA PRO A 82 -0.14 25.37 13.61
C PRO A 82 -0.86 26.21 14.68
N LEU A 83 -1.68 27.16 14.24
CA LEU A 83 -2.51 27.95 15.14
C LEU A 83 -3.58 27.03 15.71
N VAL A 84 -3.31 26.49 16.91
CA VAL A 84 -4.17 25.55 17.65
C VAL A 84 -5.57 26.12 17.90
N ASN A 85 -5.78 27.43 17.70
CA ASN A 85 -7.07 28.08 17.86
C ASN A 85 -7.97 28.02 16.60
N LEU A 86 -7.54 27.38 15.50
CA LEU A 86 -8.34 27.17 14.28
C LEU A 86 -8.86 25.72 14.14
N ILE A 87 -9.10 25.05 15.25
CA ILE A 87 -9.87 23.80 15.24
C ILE A 87 -11.35 24.17 15.21
N SER A 88 -11.99 24.01 14.05
CA SER A 88 -13.44 24.11 13.94
C SER A 88 -14.07 23.02 14.81
N PRO A 89 -15.12 23.34 15.60
CA PRO A 89 -15.84 22.32 16.34
C PRO A 89 -16.41 21.27 15.37
N PRO A 90 -16.53 20.01 15.79
CA PRO A 90 -17.17 18.99 14.99
C PRO A 90 -18.60 19.41 14.64
N PRO A 91 -19.07 19.14 13.41
CA PRO A 91 -20.42 19.52 12.99
C PRO A 91 -21.48 18.83 13.85
N GLU A 92 -22.54 19.55 14.21
CA GLU A 92 -23.68 18.98 14.92
C GLU A 92 -24.40 17.97 14.01
N LEU A 93 -24.64 16.76 14.51
CA LEU A 93 -25.48 15.79 13.81
C LEU A 93 -26.94 16.26 13.91
N GLY A 94 -27.46 16.81 12.80
CA GLY A 94 -28.89 17.01 12.57
C GLY A 94 -29.60 15.74 12.12
#